data_AF-A0A8I1SYQ3-F1
#
_entry.id   AF-A0A8I1SYQ3-F1
#
_cell.length_a   1.000
_cell.length_b   1.000
_cell.length_c   1.000
_cell.angle_alpha   90.00
_cell.angle_beta   90.00
_cell.angle_gamma   90.00
#
_symmetry.space_group_name_H-M   'P 1'
#
loop_
_entity.id
_entity.type
_entity.pdbx_description
1 polymer ?
#
loop_
_entity_poly.entity_id
_entity_poly.type
_entity_poly.pdbx_seq_one_letter_code
_entity_poly.pdbx_strand_id
1 'polypeptide(L)'
;MSSPTPAATAGMASVPMLQATGRLAPASPKDMSESIKSSVLRLNDLLPLKARQDRHVPAFRALHRAVIVSLVVRGRPLSRAEIAAQVGDMQVEAALARLGNDDLVVLSADRRNILGAYPVTSEVTPHALEVNGHSIHAMCALDALAVSPLFDCPVSIRSHCRVTGDAITIRQHGERIVDASPARVQVGVRWQAPSGDSAAHSLCTEMVFLKDVDVAVQWHGGDGHNHSLYTLEQAVAFGVDYFRPLLYATAADA
;
A
#
# COMPACT_ATOMS: atom_id res chain seq x y z
N MET A 1 10.74 13.77 72.19
CA MET A 1 9.86 12.57 72.21
C MET A 1 8.82 12.76 71.12
N SER A 2 8.83 11.89 70.11
CA SER A 2 7.72 11.53 69.19
C SER A 2 7.08 12.68 68.38
N SER A 3 7.09 12.74 67.05
CA SER A 3 6.77 11.72 66.04
C SER A 3 6.93 12.34 64.62
N PRO A 4 6.85 11.54 63.54
CA PRO A 4 7.58 11.76 62.28
C PRO A 4 6.77 12.44 61.16
N THR A 5 7.52 12.99 60.20
CA THR A 5 7.06 13.42 58.86
C THR A 5 6.68 12.21 57.98
N PRO A 6 5.53 12.21 57.29
CA PRO A 6 5.31 11.32 56.15
C PRO A 6 5.47 12.04 54.81
N ALA A 7 6.05 11.28 53.88
CA ALA A 7 6.40 11.65 52.52
C ALA A 7 5.20 11.97 51.64
N ALA A 8 5.40 12.90 50.71
CA ALA A 8 4.48 13.21 49.63
C ALA A 8 4.39 12.01 48.65
N THR A 9 3.21 11.43 48.54
CA THR A 9 2.87 10.41 47.55
C THR A 9 2.52 11.03 46.21
N ALA A 10 2.91 10.31 45.16
CA ALA A 10 2.81 10.65 43.75
C ALA A 10 1.42 11.13 43.32
N GLY A 11 1.39 12.21 42.53
CA GLY A 11 0.21 12.63 41.78
C GLY A 11 -0.17 11.57 40.77
N MET A 12 -1.31 10.92 41.02
CA MET A 12 -1.98 10.05 40.06
C MET A 12 -2.42 10.91 38.87
N ALA A 13 -1.83 10.63 37.71
CA ALA A 13 -2.35 11.12 36.44
C ALA A 13 -3.79 10.62 36.27
N SER A 14 -4.69 11.57 36.03
CA SER A 14 -6.12 11.35 35.81
C SER A 14 -6.37 10.26 34.77
N VAL A 15 -7.00 9.17 35.19
CA VAL A 15 -7.53 8.13 34.31
C VAL A 15 -8.74 8.71 33.57
N PRO A 16 -8.81 8.67 32.23
CA PRO A 16 -10.03 9.08 31.52
C PRO A 16 -11.17 8.11 31.83
N MET A 17 -12.30 8.67 32.25
CA MET A 17 -13.53 7.92 32.50
C MET A 17 -14.08 7.29 31.22
N LEU A 18 -14.38 5.99 31.31
CA LEU A 18 -15.16 5.22 30.36
C LEU A 18 -16.57 5.85 30.22
N GLN A 19 -16.91 6.42 29.06
CA GLN A 19 -18.28 6.87 28.80
C GLN A 19 -19.20 5.70 28.43
N ALA A 20 -20.42 5.74 28.97
CA ALA A 20 -21.36 4.64 29.12
C ALA A 20 -22.22 4.29 27.88
N THR A 21 -21.67 4.33 26.66
CA THR A 21 -22.48 4.08 25.43
C THR A 21 -21.91 3.05 24.45
N GLY A 22 -20.78 2.40 24.75
CA GLY A 22 -20.27 1.27 23.94
C GLY A 22 -19.96 1.59 22.46
N ARG A 23 -20.03 2.85 22.04
CA ARG A 23 -19.51 3.32 20.75
C ARG A 23 -18.19 4.02 21.00
N LEU A 24 -17.12 3.53 20.38
CA LEU A 24 -15.91 4.33 20.23
C LEU A 24 -16.32 5.65 19.57
N ALA A 25 -15.99 6.77 20.20
CA ALA A 25 -16.07 8.06 19.52
C ALA A 25 -15.22 7.99 18.24
N PRO A 26 -15.66 8.59 17.13
CA PRO A 26 -14.84 8.65 15.93
C PRO A 26 -13.50 9.31 16.28
N ALA A 27 -12.39 8.66 15.89
CA ALA A 27 -11.06 9.19 16.13
C ALA A 27 -10.93 10.60 15.55
N SER A 28 -10.19 11.49 16.23
CA SER A 28 -10.00 12.84 15.70
C SER A 28 -9.15 12.79 14.41
N PRO A 29 -9.23 13.82 13.53
CA PRO A 29 -8.40 13.90 12.33
C PRO A 29 -6.90 13.79 12.62
N LYS A 30 -6.47 14.28 13.79
CA LYS A 30 -5.06 14.20 14.22
C LYS A 30 -4.66 12.77 14.58
N ASP A 31 -5.49 12.07 15.36
CA ASP A 31 -5.25 10.68 15.76
C ASP A 31 -5.22 9.75 14.53
N MET A 32 -6.08 10.04 13.55
CA MET A 32 -6.11 9.33 12.28
C MET A 32 -4.84 9.54 11.46
N SER A 33 -4.31 10.77 11.38
CA SER A 33 -3.03 11.05 10.71
C SER A 33 -1.85 10.36 11.40
N GLU A 34 -1.82 10.32 12.74
CA GLU A 34 -0.78 9.61 13.50
C GLU A 34 -0.85 8.09 13.28
N SER A 35 -2.06 7.52 13.21
CA SER A 35 -2.26 6.10 12.90
C SER A 35 -1.77 5.72 11.49
N ILE A 36 -2.06 6.56 10.48
CA ILE A 36 -1.59 6.34 9.10
C ILE A 36 -0.06 6.40 9.04
N LYS A 37 0.57 7.39 9.70
CA LYS A 37 2.04 7.48 9.78
C LYS A 37 2.67 6.24 10.39
N SER A 38 2.11 5.73 11.48
CA SER A 38 2.56 4.47 12.10
C SER A 38 2.45 3.28 11.12
N SER A 39 1.37 3.23 10.35
CA SER A 39 1.14 2.19 9.34
C SER A 39 2.15 2.27 8.19
N VAL A 40 2.47 3.49 7.73
CA VAL A 40 3.51 3.73 6.71
C VAL A 40 4.89 3.30 7.20
N LEU A 41 5.25 3.62 8.45
CA LEU A 41 6.52 3.18 9.04
C LEU A 41 6.57 1.65 9.11
N ARG A 42 5.52 1.02 9.62
CA ARG A 42 5.43 -0.45 9.71
C ARG A 42 5.53 -1.12 8.33
N LEU A 43 4.89 -0.57 7.31
CA LEU A 43 5.01 -1.10 5.96
C LEU A 43 6.41 -0.89 5.38
N ASN A 44 7.07 0.24 5.67
CA ASN A 44 8.47 0.44 5.29
C ASN A 44 9.42 -0.54 5.98
N ASP A 45 9.16 -0.93 7.22
CA ASP A 45 9.98 -1.95 7.91
C ASP A 45 9.86 -3.33 7.23
N LEU A 46 8.66 -3.67 6.73
CA LEU A 46 8.39 -4.95 6.05
C LEU A 46 8.83 -4.94 4.58
N LEU A 47 8.58 -3.84 3.88
CA LEU A 47 8.82 -3.66 2.46
C LEU A 47 9.42 -2.27 2.20
N PRO A 48 10.74 -2.08 2.40
CA PRO A 48 11.39 -0.76 2.30
C PRO A 48 11.64 -0.32 0.85
N LEU A 49 10.60 -0.24 0.00
CA LEU A 49 10.74 0.02 -1.44
C LEU A 49 11.58 1.27 -1.74
N LYS A 50 11.34 2.39 -1.04
CA LYS A 50 12.08 3.64 -1.30
C LYS A 50 13.55 3.48 -0.95
N ALA A 51 13.86 2.92 0.21
CA ALA A 51 15.25 2.69 0.61
C ALA A 51 15.96 1.69 -0.31
N ARG A 52 15.25 0.69 -0.84
CA ARG A 52 15.80 -0.24 -1.85
C ARG A 52 16.06 0.48 -3.17
N GLN A 53 15.09 1.27 -3.65
CA GLN A 53 15.25 2.10 -4.84
C GLN A 53 16.46 3.03 -4.71
N ASP A 54 16.63 3.71 -3.58
CA ASP A 54 17.71 4.69 -3.35
C ASP A 54 19.12 4.10 -3.37
N ARG A 55 19.27 2.80 -3.11
CA ARG A 55 20.57 2.10 -3.19
C ARG A 55 21.04 1.89 -4.63
N HIS A 56 20.16 2.04 -5.61
CA HIS A 56 20.51 1.82 -7.01
C HIS A 56 21.06 3.08 -7.69
N VAL A 57 21.87 2.83 -8.72
CA VAL A 57 22.38 3.87 -9.62
C VAL A 57 21.21 4.64 -10.29
N PRO A 58 21.41 5.93 -10.65
CA PRO A 58 20.34 6.76 -11.23
C PRO A 58 19.57 6.13 -12.39
N ALA A 59 20.28 5.43 -13.31
CA ALA A 59 19.65 4.76 -14.44
C ALA A 59 18.64 3.68 -14.02
N PHE A 60 18.92 2.93 -12.95
CA PHE A 60 18.05 1.84 -12.48
C PHE A 60 16.85 2.39 -11.69
N ARG A 61 17.07 3.47 -10.92
CA ARG A 61 15.97 4.22 -10.27
C ARG A 61 15.01 4.79 -11.31
N ALA A 62 15.55 5.38 -12.38
CA ALA A 62 14.77 5.89 -13.49
C ALA A 62 14.04 4.77 -14.23
N LEU A 63 14.66 3.61 -14.42
CA LEU A 63 14.02 2.45 -15.03
C LEU A 63 12.84 1.96 -14.19
N HIS A 64 13.01 1.81 -12.87
CA HIS A 64 11.92 1.42 -11.97
C HIS A 64 10.72 2.36 -12.08
N ARG A 65 10.95 3.69 -12.05
CA ARG A 65 9.88 4.68 -12.25
C ARG A 65 9.23 4.56 -13.63
N ALA A 66 10.03 4.37 -14.68
CA ALA A 66 9.53 4.23 -16.05
C ALA A 66 8.66 2.99 -16.24
N VAL A 67 8.94 1.89 -15.53
CA VAL A 67 8.08 0.70 -15.51
C VAL A 67 6.69 1.05 -14.94
N ILE A 68 6.63 1.66 -13.77
CA ILE A 68 5.37 2.01 -13.10
C ILE A 68 4.57 2.97 -14.00
N VAL A 69 5.21 4.01 -14.52
CA VAL A 69 4.58 4.97 -15.45
C VAL A 69 4.07 4.27 -16.70
N SER A 70 4.86 3.36 -17.29
CA SER A 70 4.44 2.63 -18.49
C SER A 70 3.20 1.79 -18.25
N LEU A 71 3.12 1.07 -17.13
CA LEU A 71 1.96 0.24 -16.81
C LEU A 71 0.69 1.07 -16.69
N VAL A 72 0.74 2.23 -16.04
CA VAL A 72 -0.44 3.09 -15.85
C VAL A 72 -0.81 3.90 -17.10
N VAL A 73 0.18 4.43 -17.81
CA VAL A 73 -0.05 5.32 -18.97
C VAL A 73 -0.29 4.54 -20.26
N ARG A 74 0.34 3.36 -20.41
CA ARG A 74 0.32 2.58 -21.66
C ARG A 74 -0.32 1.21 -21.52
N GLY A 75 -0.72 0.81 -20.31
CA GLY A 75 -1.34 -0.49 -20.04
C GLY A 75 -0.39 -1.69 -20.15
N ARG A 76 0.93 -1.47 -20.26
CA ARG A 76 1.91 -2.55 -20.46
C ARG A 76 3.26 -2.24 -19.82
N PRO A 77 4.04 -3.28 -19.45
CA PRO A 77 5.43 -3.09 -19.05
C PRO A 77 6.30 -2.58 -20.21
N LEU A 78 7.50 -2.12 -19.86
CA LEU A 78 8.53 -1.79 -20.84
C LEU A 78 8.98 -3.06 -21.58
N SER A 79 9.09 -2.96 -22.90
CA SER A 79 9.74 -3.99 -23.72
C SER A 79 11.24 -3.98 -23.48
N ARG A 80 11.91 -5.10 -23.80
CA ARG A 80 13.36 -5.20 -23.66
C ARG A 80 14.14 -4.14 -24.44
N ALA A 81 13.67 -3.77 -25.63
CA ALA A 81 14.28 -2.70 -26.43
C ALA A 81 14.14 -1.33 -25.75
N GLU A 82 12.99 -1.03 -25.14
CA GLU A 82 12.80 0.21 -24.38
C GLU A 82 13.66 0.23 -23.11
N ILE A 83 13.82 -0.91 -22.43
CA ILE A 83 14.74 -1.04 -21.29
C ILE A 83 16.18 -0.78 -21.74
N ALA A 84 16.62 -1.44 -22.82
CA ALA A 84 17.96 -1.27 -23.38
C ALA A 84 18.25 0.17 -23.80
N ALA A 85 17.28 0.87 -24.39
CA ALA A 85 17.42 2.28 -24.73
C ALA A 85 17.66 3.17 -23.49
N GLN A 86 17.22 2.75 -22.31
CA GLN A 86 17.36 3.51 -21.07
C GLN A 86 18.62 3.17 -20.27
N VAL A 87 19.00 1.88 -20.19
CA VAL A 87 20.15 1.44 -19.37
C VAL A 87 21.36 0.97 -20.17
N GLY A 88 21.22 0.80 -21.49
CA GLY A 88 22.20 0.20 -22.39
C GLY A 88 22.01 -1.32 -22.55
N ASP A 89 22.24 -1.84 -23.75
CA ASP A 89 22.04 -3.27 -24.09
C ASP A 89 22.76 -4.22 -23.12
N MET A 90 24.01 -3.92 -22.79
CA MET A 90 24.84 -4.75 -21.91
C MET A 90 24.35 -4.77 -20.46
N GLN A 91 23.48 -3.83 -20.06
CA GLN A 91 23.03 -3.65 -18.69
C GLN A 91 21.62 -4.20 -18.44
N VAL A 92 20.89 -4.63 -19.47
CA VAL A 92 19.49 -5.10 -19.34
C VAL A 92 19.37 -6.22 -18.31
N GLU A 93 20.19 -7.27 -18.42
CA GLU A 93 20.13 -8.41 -17.49
C GLU A 93 20.50 -8.01 -16.07
N ALA A 94 21.51 -7.16 -15.90
CA ALA A 94 21.90 -6.64 -14.59
C ALA A 94 20.80 -5.79 -13.96
N ALA A 95 20.08 -5.00 -14.77
CA ALA A 95 18.96 -4.18 -14.31
C ALA A 95 17.78 -5.05 -13.85
N LEU A 96 17.36 -6.02 -14.67
CA LEU A 96 16.30 -6.96 -14.31
C LEU A 96 16.65 -7.74 -13.03
N ALA A 97 17.86 -8.31 -12.96
CA ALA A 97 18.29 -9.09 -11.82
C ALA A 97 18.32 -8.27 -10.52
N ARG A 98 18.91 -7.06 -10.55
CA ARG A 98 19.01 -6.23 -9.34
C ARG A 98 17.66 -5.69 -8.88
N LEU A 99 16.88 -5.11 -9.80
CA LEU A 99 15.56 -4.59 -9.45
C LEU A 99 14.62 -5.70 -8.97
N GLY A 100 14.69 -6.88 -9.58
CA GLY A 100 13.88 -8.04 -9.16
C GLY A 100 14.31 -8.59 -7.80
N ASN A 101 15.61 -8.67 -7.51
CA ASN A 101 16.11 -9.13 -6.21
C ASN A 101 15.75 -8.20 -5.05
N ASP A 102 15.53 -6.92 -5.34
CA ASP A 102 15.13 -5.91 -4.35
C ASP A 102 13.59 -5.74 -4.27
N ASP A 103 12.80 -6.63 -4.87
CA ASP A 103 11.33 -6.54 -5.03
C ASP A 103 10.83 -5.21 -5.64
N LEU A 104 11.67 -4.51 -6.41
CA LEU A 104 11.24 -3.28 -7.08
C LEU A 104 10.44 -3.59 -8.36
N VAL A 105 10.68 -4.75 -8.97
CA VAL A 105 9.92 -5.22 -10.12
C VAL A 105 9.52 -6.68 -9.93
N VAL A 106 8.36 -7.04 -10.44
CA VAL A 106 7.93 -8.43 -10.60
C VAL A 106 8.39 -8.89 -11.97
N LEU A 107 9.11 -10.01 -12.03
CA LEU A 107 9.64 -10.59 -13.26
C LEU A 107 8.85 -11.80 -13.69
N SER A 108 8.88 -12.10 -15.00
CA SER A 108 8.38 -13.37 -15.53
C SER A 108 9.13 -14.57 -14.96
N ALA A 109 8.56 -15.77 -15.07
CA ALA A 109 9.18 -17.00 -14.54
C ALA A 109 10.60 -17.25 -15.11
N ASP A 110 10.84 -16.89 -16.37
CA ASP A 110 12.17 -16.95 -17.01
C ASP A 110 13.09 -15.77 -16.62
N ARG A 111 12.58 -14.82 -15.84
CA ARG A 111 13.21 -13.58 -15.38
C ARG A 111 13.64 -12.62 -16.50
N ARG A 112 13.14 -12.82 -17.72
CA ARG A 112 13.58 -12.05 -18.90
C ARG A 112 12.75 -10.80 -19.16
N ASN A 113 11.56 -10.72 -18.58
CA ASN A 113 10.63 -9.61 -18.76
C ASN A 113 10.12 -9.11 -17.42
N ILE A 114 9.78 -7.82 -17.39
CA ILE A 114 9.09 -7.20 -16.27
C ILE A 114 7.59 -7.40 -16.48
N LEU A 115 6.90 -7.87 -15.44
CA LEU A 115 5.44 -8.01 -15.41
C LEU A 115 4.79 -6.89 -14.59
N GLY A 116 5.47 -6.38 -13.56
CA GLY A 116 4.91 -5.38 -12.66
C GLY A 116 5.95 -4.61 -11.87
N ALA A 117 5.49 -3.57 -11.20
CA ALA A 117 6.18 -2.82 -10.17
C ALA A 117 5.12 -2.11 -9.33
N TYR A 118 5.27 -2.08 -8.00
CA TYR A 118 4.22 -1.52 -7.15
C TYR A 118 3.88 -0.07 -7.54
N PRO A 119 2.59 0.29 -7.63
CA PRO A 119 1.43 -0.52 -7.20
C PRO A 119 0.74 -1.35 -8.31
N VAL A 120 1.37 -1.62 -9.46
CA VAL A 120 0.68 -2.19 -10.64
C VAL A 120 1.41 -3.35 -11.32
N THR A 121 0.66 -4.30 -11.88
CA THR A 121 1.17 -5.45 -12.65
C THR A 121 0.30 -5.73 -13.86
N SER A 122 0.89 -6.36 -14.87
CA SER A 122 0.17 -7.00 -15.98
C SER A 122 -0.31 -8.41 -15.66
N GLU A 123 0.10 -9.00 -14.54
CA GLU A 123 -0.40 -10.30 -14.08
C GLU A 123 -1.87 -10.18 -13.68
N VAL A 124 -2.64 -11.22 -13.99
CA VAL A 124 -4.05 -11.25 -13.58
C VAL A 124 -4.13 -11.47 -12.08
N THR A 125 -4.63 -10.46 -11.36
CA THR A 125 -4.92 -10.51 -9.93
C THR A 125 -6.41 -10.29 -9.66
N PRO A 126 -6.90 -10.55 -8.43
CA PRO A 126 -8.26 -10.19 -8.04
C PRO A 126 -8.57 -8.69 -8.05
N HIS A 127 -7.59 -7.81 -8.26
CA HIS A 127 -7.76 -6.36 -8.27
C HIS A 127 -7.53 -5.83 -9.69
N ALA A 128 -8.59 -5.77 -10.49
CA ALA A 128 -8.55 -5.26 -11.85
C ALA A 128 -8.82 -3.75 -11.88
N LEU A 129 -8.03 -3.01 -12.65
CA LEU A 129 -8.07 -1.56 -12.76
C LEU A 129 -8.28 -1.16 -14.22
N GLU A 130 -9.27 -0.30 -14.46
CA GLU A 130 -9.39 0.45 -15.71
C GLU A 130 -8.81 1.85 -15.50
N VAL A 131 -7.76 2.18 -16.22
CA VAL A 131 -7.05 3.47 -16.13
C VAL A 131 -6.54 3.88 -17.51
N ASN A 132 -6.74 5.14 -17.90
CA ASN A 132 -6.32 5.68 -19.21
C ASN A 132 -6.76 4.84 -20.43
N GLY A 133 -7.91 4.14 -20.35
CA GLY A 133 -8.42 3.27 -21.41
C GLY A 133 -7.72 1.89 -21.49
N HIS A 134 -6.93 1.55 -20.48
CA HIS A 134 -6.25 0.27 -20.36
C HIS A 134 -6.75 -0.51 -19.14
N SER A 135 -6.76 -1.84 -19.29
CA SER A 135 -6.99 -2.77 -18.19
C SER A 135 -5.65 -3.28 -17.68
N ILE A 136 -5.37 -3.04 -16.40
CA ILE A 136 -4.19 -3.53 -15.67
C ILE A 136 -4.63 -4.09 -14.31
N HIS A 137 -3.70 -4.58 -13.52
CA HIS A 137 -3.99 -5.14 -12.20
C HIS A 137 -3.13 -4.49 -11.11
N ALA A 138 -3.55 -4.66 -9.86
CA ALA A 138 -2.80 -4.30 -8.66
C ALA A 138 -2.56 -5.55 -7.80
N MET A 139 -1.48 -5.60 -7.03
CA MET A 139 -1.18 -6.80 -6.22
C MET A 139 -2.11 -6.93 -5.02
N CYS A 140 -2.57 -5.80 -4.48
CA CYS A 140 -3.44 -5.77 -3.30
C CYS A 140 -4.45 -4.62 -3.31
N ALA A 141 -5.28 -4.56 -2.25
CA ALA A 141 -6.26 -3.49 -2.07
C ALA A 141 -5.62 -2.10 -1.90
N LEU A 142 -4.49 -2.02 -1.16
CA LEU A 142 -3.77 -0.76 -0.94
C LEU A 142 -3.17 -0.23 -2.25
N ASP A 143 -2.53 -1.13 -3.01
CA ASP A 143 -1.99 -0.84 -4.33
C ASP A 143 -3.06 -0.28 -5.28
N ALA A 144 -4.22 -0.94 -5.35
CA ALA A 144 -5.32 -0.53 -6.22
C ALA A 144 -5.78 0.91 -5.93
N LEU A 145 -5.87 1.29 -4.65
CA LEU A 145 -6.28 2.63 -4.22
C LEU A 145 -5.19 3.69 -4.40
N ALA A 146 -3.92 3.29 -4.55
CA ALA A 146 -2.80 4.20 -4.71
C ALA A 146 -2.64 4.72 -6.16
N VAL A 147 -3.15 4.01 -7.18
CA VAL A 147 -2.93 4.38 -8.59
C VAL A 147 -3.53 5.74 -8.94
N SER A 148 -4.81 5.94 -8.65
CA SER A 148 -5.52 7.19 -8.98
C SER A 148 -4.85 8.46 -8.42
N PRO A 149 -4.45 8.53 -7.13
CA PRO A 149 -3.82 9.71 -6.56
C PRO A 149 -2.35 9.88 -6.96
N LEU A 150 -1.66 8.79 -7.31
CA LEU A 150 -0.30 8.89 -7.82
C LEU A 150 -0.25 9.51 -9.22
N PHE A 151 -1.26 9.31 -10.05
CA PHE A 151 -1.27 9.79 -11.44
C PHE A 151 -2.30 10.90 -11.70
N ASP A 152 -3.01 11.34 -10.66
CA ASP A 152 -4.11 12.31 -10.73
C ASP A 152 -5.09 12.03 -11.88
N CYS A 153 -5.55 10.78 -11.95
CA CYS A 153 -6.39 10.30 -13.05
C CYS A 153 -7.57 9.46 -12.54
N PRO A 154 -8.68 9.36 -13.30
CA PRO A 154 -9.79 8.50 -12.93
C PRO A 154 -9.41 7.02 -13.06
N VAL A 155 -9.74 6.24 -12.03
CA VAL A 155 -9.53 4.78 -12.01
C VAL A 155 -10.83 4.09 -11.60
N SER A 156 -11.19 3.02 -12.32
CA SER A 156 -12.26 2.10 -11.89
C SER A 156 -11.64 0.79 -11.44
N ILE A 157 -11.89 0.40 -10.20
CA ILE A 157 -11.37 -0.80 -9.56
C ILE A 157 -12.50 -1.83 -9.48
N ARG A 158 -12.22 -3.07 -9.89
CA ARG A 158 -13.07 -4.24 -9.67
C ARG A 158 -12.32 -5.26 -8.84
N SER A 159 -12.98 -5.78 -7.82
CA SER A 159 -12.42 -6.79 -6.94
C SER A 159 -13.50 -7.61 -6.23
N HIS A 160 -13.10 -8.36 -5.21
CA HIS A 160 -13.96 -9.20 -4.41
C HIS A 160 -13.64 -9.07 -2.92
N CYS A 161 -14.67 -9.18 -2.09
CA CYS A 161 -14.52 -9.31 -0.65
C CYS A 161 -13.71 -10.56 -0.32
N ARG A 162 -12.63 -10.42 0.43
CA ARG A 162 -11.74 -11.55 0.77
C ARG A 162 -12.42 -12.68 1.54
N VAL A 163 -13.44 -12.33 2.33
CA VAL A 163 -14.14 -13.25 3.22
C VAL A 163 -15.33 -13.90 2.53
N THR A 164 -16.15 -13.10 1.82
CA THR A 164 -17.43 -13.58 1.29
C THR A 164 -17.40 -13.85 -0.21
N GLY A 165 -16.40 -13.34 -0.95
CA GLY A 165 -16.34 -13.41 -2.41
C GLY A 165 -17.23 -12.41 -3.15
N ASP A 166 -18.07 -11.66 -2.43
CA ASP A 166 -18.97 -10.66 -3.02
C ASP A 166 -18.20 -9.64 -3.84
N ALA A 167 -18.74 -9.27 -5.01
CA ALA A 167 -18.10 -8.30 -5.90
C ALA A 167 -18.00 -6.91 -5.24
N ILE A 168 -16.86 -6.25 -5.46
CA ILE A 168 -16.57 -4.90 -5.02
C ILE A 168 -16.20 -4.07 -6.26
N THR A 169 -16.83 -2.92 -6.41
CA THR A 169 -16.46 -1.91 -7.42
C THR A 169 -16.20 -0.58 -6.75
N ILE A 170 -15.13 0.10 -7.15
CA ILE A 170 -14.75 1.41 -6.61
C ILE A 170 -14.40 2.31 -7.79
N ARG A 171 -14.94 3.52 -7.82
CA ARG A 171 -14.54 4.58 -8.75
C ARG A 171 -13.82 5.64 -7.95
N GLN A 172 -12.63 6.01 -8.41
CA GLN A 172 -11.76 6.96 -7.74
C GLN A 172 -11.24 8.02 -8.72
N HIS A 173 -11.01 9.23 -8.24
CA HIS A 173 -10.31 10.28 -8.98
C HIS A 173 -9.41 11.05 -8.02
N GLY A 174 -8.09 10.96 -8.25
CA GLY A 174 -7.09 11.47 -7.33
C GLY A 174 -7.23 10.78 -5.97
N GLU A 175 -7.21 11.57 -4.90
CA GLU A 175 -7.40 11.07 -3.53
C GLU A 175 -8.88 10.81 -3.17
N ARG A 176 -9.84 11.13 -4.07
CA ARG A 176 -11.27 11.08 -3.75
C ARG A 176 -11.92 9.79 -4.26
N ILE A 177 -12.57 9.06 -3.35
CA ILE A 177 -13.54 8.02 -3.70
C ILE A 177 -14.79 8.69 -4.28
N VAL A 178 -15.08 8.40 -5.53
CA VAL A 178 -16.24 8.93 -6.26
C VAL A 178 -17.48 8.09 -5.97
N ASP A 179 -17.32 6.77 -5.97
CA ASP A 179 -18.37 5.80 -5.73
C ASP A 179 -17.76 4.48 -5.27
N ALA A 180 -18.49 3.72 -4.45
CA ALA A 180 -18.10 2.39 -4.01
C ALA A 180 -19.35 1.52 -3.83
N SER A 181 -19.29 0.30 -4.36
CA SER A 181 -20.32 -0.71 -4.17
C SER A 181 -19.65 -2.02 -3.70
N PRO A 182 -19.98 -2.52 -2.50
CA PRO A 182 -20.90 -1.92 -1.51
C PRO A 182 -20.40 -0.58 -0.92
N ALA A 183 -21.31 0.25 -0.40
CA ALA A 183 -21.00 1.61 0.03
C ALA A 183 -20.07 1.71 1.27
N ARG A 184 -19.88 0.61 2.01
CA ARG A 184 -19.12 0.58 3.27
C ARG A 184 -17.87 -0.30 3.22
N VAL A 185 -17.33 -0.51 2.02
CA VAL A 185 -16.10 -1.30 1.84
C VAL A 185 -15.00 -0.80 2.78
N GLN A 186 -14.29 -1.75 3.38
CA GLN A 186 -13.14 -1.52 4.24
C GLN A 186 -11.89 -2.15 3.61
N VAL A 187 -10.72 -1.68 4.01
CA VAL A 187 -9.43 -2.30 3.71
C VAL A 187 -8.89 -2.91 4.99
N GLY A 188 -8.51 -4.18 4.94
CA GLY A 188 -7.81 -4.88 6.01
C GLY A 188 -6.36 -5.10 5.66
N VAL A 189 -5.46 -4.91 6.62
CA VAL A 189 -4.04 -5.22 6.48
C VAL A 189 -3.65 -6.20 7.58
N ARG A 190 -3.08 -7.35 7.22
CA ARG A 190 -2.36 -8.21 8.18
C ARG A 190 -0.87 -7.97 8.07
N TRP A 191 -0.27 -7.62 9.19
CA TRP A 191 1.12 -7.31 9.33
C TRP A 191 1.95 -8.56 9.57
N GLN A 192 1.94 -9.46 8.59
CA GLN A 192 2.79 -10.64 8.59
C GLN A 192 4.09 -10.32 7.85
N ALA A 193 5.20 -10.92 8.26
CA ALA A 193 6.41 -10.87 7.46
C ALA A 193 6.14 -11.55 6.10
N PRO A 194 6.68 -11.02 4.99
CA PRO A 194 6.63 -11.70 3.70
C PRO A 194 7.10 -13.15 3.85
N SER A 195 6.32 -14.12 3.35
CA SER A 195 6.68 -15.54 3.31
C SER A 195 6.86 -15.99 1.86
N GLY A 196 8.02 -16.54 1.51
CA GLY A 196 8.34 -16.93 0.12
C GLY A 196 9.19 -15.90 -0.63
N ASP A 197 9.22 -16.01 -1.97
CA ASP A 197 10.27 -15.38 -2.81
C ASP A 197 10.08 -13.87 -3.06
N SER A 198 8.87 -13.33 -3.01
CA SER A 198 8.60 -11.90 -3.24
C SER A 198 7.43 -11.37 -2.42
N ALA A 199 7.43 -10.08 -2.12
CA ALA A 199 6.34 -9.44 -1.37
C ALA A 199 4.99 -9.44 -2.12
N ALA A 200 5.02 -9.45 -3.46
CA ALA A 200 3.83 -9.39 -4.32
C ALA A 200 2.97 -10.65 -4.15
N HIS A 201 3.64 -11.79 -3.91
CA HIS A 201 3.02 -13.10 -3.76
C HIS A 201 2.86 -13.51 -2.28
N SER A 202 3.13 -12.60 -1.34
CA SER A 202 3.09 -12.90 0.09
C SER A 202 2.46 -11.76 0.90
N LEU A 203 3.23 -10.75 1.30
CA LEU A 203 2.72 -9.61 2.08
C LEU A 203 1.49 -8.95 1.44
N CYS A 204 1.51 -8.73 0.12
CA CYS A 204 0.40 -8.09 -0.60
C CYS A 204 -0.89 -8.93 -0.59
N THR A 205 -0.82 -10.26 -0.49
CA THR A 205 -2.03 -11.10 -0.45
C THR A 205 -2.83 -10.93 0.85
N GLU A 206 -2.21 -10.30 1.86
CA GLU A 206 -2.81 -10.04 3.17
C GLU A 206 -3.30 -8.58 3.33
N MET A 207 -3.30 -7.78 2.26
CA MET A 207 -3.89 -6.45 2.19
C MET A 207 -5.14 -6.47 1.30
N VAL A 208 -6.32 -6.49 1.92
CA VAL A 208 -7.53 -7.02 1.29
C VAL A 208 -8.73 -6.07 1.37
N PHE A 209 -9.65 -6.17 0.41
CA PHE A 209 -10.95 -5.52 0.50
C PHE A 209 -11.96 -6.38 1.27
N LEU A 210 -12.80 -5.73 2.07
CA LEU A 210 -13.85 -6.33 2.90
C LEU A 210 -15.14 -5.56 2.62
N LYS A 211 -16.24 -6.25 2.33
CA LYS A 211 -17.44 -5.62 1.75
C LYS A 211 -18.13 -4.58 2.65
N ASP A 212 -18.03 -4.75 3.97
CA ASP A 212 -18.64 -3.91 4.97
C ASP A 212 -17.89 -4.02 6.31
N VAL A 213 -18.34 -3.24 7.29
CA VAL A 213 -17.73 -3.18 8.62
C VAL A 213 -17.91 -4.47 9.42
N ASP A 214 -19.02 -5.18 9.26
CA ASP A 214 -19.30 -6.38 10.05
C ASP A 214 -18.36 -7.52 9.62
N VAL A 215 -18.20 -7.69 8.31
CA VAL A 215 -17.20 -8.60 7.74
C VAL A 215 -15.79 -8.17 8.09
N ALA A 216 -15.51 -6.86 8.13
CA ALA A 216 -14.20 -6.36 8.52
C ALA A 216 -13.84 -6.70 9.97
N VAL A 217 -14.78 -6.51 10.89
CA VAL A 217 -14.63 -6.88 12.31
C VAL A 217 -14.45 -8.39 12.47
N GLN A 218 -15.24 -9.20 11.74
CA GLN A 218 -15.09 -10.65 11.73
C GLN A 218 -13.68 -11.07 11.25
N TRP A 219 -13.22 -10.49 10.14
CA TRP A 219 -11.91 -10.77 9.57
C TRP A 219 -10.75 -10.36 10.49
N HIS A 220 -10.91 -9.22 11.19
CA HIS A 220 -9.94 -8.70 12.15
C HIS A 220 -9.77 -9.65 13.34
N GLY A 221 -10.85 -10.30 13.80
CA GLY A 221 -10.81 -11.34 14.84
C GLY A 221 -10.35 -10.85 16.23
N GLY A 222 -10.25 -9.53 16.42
CA GLY A 222 -9.78 -8.91 17.67
C GLY A 222 -8.27 -8.77 17.82
N ASP A 223 -7.48 -9.20 16.83
CA ASP A 223 -6.02 -9.10 16.87
C ASP A 223 -5.52 -7.72 16.40
N GLY A 224 -5.68 -6.71 17.24
CA GLY A 224 -5.23 -5.35 16.94
C GLY A 224 -3.71 -5.17 16.89
N HIS A 225 -2.92 -6.19 17.27
CA HIS A 225 -1.47 -6.14 17.16
C HIS A 225 -1.02 -6.47 15.73
N ASN A 226 -1.63 -7.48 15.12
CA ASN A 226 -1.25 -7.97 13.79
C ASN A 226 -2.19 -7.53 12.68
N HIS A 227 -3.42 -7.10 12.99
CA HIS A 227 -4.39 -6.67 11.99
C HIS A 227 -4.73 -5.19 12.16
N SER A 228 -4.96 -4.52 11.04
CA SER A 228 -5.47 -3.14 11.03
C SER A 228 -6.57 -3.00 9.99
N LEU A 229 -7.55 -2.16 10.30
CA LEU A 229 -8.69 -1.86 9.45
C LEU A 229 -8.71 -0.38 9.09
N TYR A 230 -9.06 -0.09 7.84
CA TYR A 230 -9.11 1.26 7.31
C TYR A 230 -10.40 1.45 6.49
N THR A 231 -10.95 2.65 6.53
CA THR A 231 -11.88 3.09 5.47
C THR A 231 -11.13 3.23 4.15
N LEU A 232 -11.86 3.36 3.04
CA LEU A 232 -11.23 3.60 1.74
C LEU A 232 -10.39 4.89 1.74
N GLU A 233 -10.87 5.97 2.36
CA GLU A 233 -10.17 7.25 2.44
C GLU A 233 -8.87 7.15 3.25
N GLN A 234 -8.91 6.43 4.37
CA GLN A 234 -7.71 6.17 5.17
C GLN A 234 -6.69 5.33 4.39
N ALA A 235 -7.14 4.31 3.67
CA ALA A 235 -6.28 3.47 2.85
C ALA A 235 -5.70 4.24 1.65
N VAL A 236 -6.45 5.16 1.05
CA VAL A 236 -5.93 6.07 0.02
C VAL A 236 -4.82 6.95 0.59
N ALA A 237 -5.04 7.60 1.73
CA ALA A 237 -4.02 8.43 2.38
C ALA A 237 -2.77 7.61 2.73
N PHE A 238 -2.95 6.39 3.25
CA PHE A 238 -1.86 5.46 3.51
C PHE A 238 -1.08 5.12 2.23
N GLY A 239 -1.75 4.68 1.16
CA GLY A 239 -1.08 4.35 -0.11
C GLY A 239 -0.34 5.54 -0.70
N VAL A 240 -0.92 6.74 -0.62
CA VAL A 240 -0.30 7.99 -1.04
C VAL A 240 1.02 8.24 -0.31
N ASP A 241 1.01 8.21 1.02
CA ASP A 241 2.20 8.49 1.83
C ASP A 241 3.31 7.46 1.60
N TYR A 242 2.92 6.20 1.35
CA TYR A 242 3.89 5.11 1.10
C TYR A 242 4.48 5.15 -0.32
N PHE A 243 3.67 5.39 -1.36
CA PHE A 243 4.12 5.27 -2.76
C PHE A 243 4.60 6.58 -3.40
N ARG A 244 4.13 7.76 -2.96
CA ARG A 244 4.58 9.05 -3.55
C ARG A 244 6.11 9.19 -3.58
N PRO A 245 6.86 8.83 -2.50
CA PRO A 245 8.32 8.93 -2.51
C PRO A 245 9.01 8.11 -3.61
N LEU A 246 8.37 7.05 -4.15
CA LEU A 246 8.97 6.22 -5.20
C LEU A 246 8.97 6.90 -6.57
N LEU A 247 7.91 7.67 -6.87
CA LEU A 247 7.69 8.29 -8.17
C LEU A 247 8.14 9.74 -8.20
N TYR A 248 7.89 10.48 -7.14
CA TYR A 248 8.15 11.91 -7.05
C TYR A 248 9.38 12.17 -6.21
N ALA A 249 10.30 12.99 -6.74
CA ALA A 249 11.45 13.45 -5.97
C ALA A 249 10.93 14.12 -4.70
N THR A 250 11.47 13.69 -3.55
CA THR A 250 11.24 14.39 -2.30
C THR A 250 12.15 15.61 -2.25
N ALA A 251 11.83 16.60 -1.41
CA ALA A 251 12.71 17.74 -1.17
C ALA A 251 14.13 17.33 -0.67
N ALA A 252 14.31 16.08 -0.25
CA ALA A 252 15.59 15.49 0.15
C ALA A 252 16.40 14.91 -1.03
N ASP A 253 15.85 14.87 -2.24
CA ASP A 253 16.51 14.35 -3.45
C ASP A 253 17.10 15.47 -4.36
N ALA A 254 16.99 16.75 -3.96
CA ALA A 254 17.49 17.94 -4.65
C ALA A 254 18.72 18.51 -3.93
#